data_AF-A0A3M0XDD6-F1
#
_entry.id   AF-A0A3M0XDD6-F1
#
_cell.length_a   1.000
_cell.length_b   1.000
_cell.length_c   1.000
_cell.angle_alpha   90.00
_cell.angle_beta   90.00
_cell.angle_gamma   90.00
#
_symmetry.space_group_name_H-M   'P 1'
#
loop_
_entity.id
_entity.type
_entity.pdbx_description
1 polymer ?
#
loop_
_entity_poly.entity_id
_entity_poly.type
_entity_poly.pdbx_seq_one_letter_code
_entity_poly.pdbx_strand_id
1 'polypeptide(L)'
;FRSNPIDRCYYCKRILYKNLKEIAEEEELSFILDGTNSDDKHDYRPGMKAAEEFGIVSPLLEAGLGKKEIRNIAKSMGLPNWDKPSSPCLATRIPYGSSITEDALRRIEKAENFLKDMGISQCRVRHYDIIASIEVEPSVMNEIIKKRREIIHFFSEVCGYKSVHLDIEGFRSGKLNSLI
;
A
#
# COMPACT_ATOMS: atom_id res chain seq x y z
N PHE A 1 -0.96 5.02 15.59
CA PHE A 1 -1.20 4.24 14.36
C PHE A 1 -2.67 3.86 14.18
N ARG A 2 -3.28 3.10 15.11
CA ARG A 2 -4.63 2.51 14.93
C ARG A 2 -5.75 3.51 14.66
N SER A 3 -5.68 4.74 15.16
CA SER A 3 -6.64 5.81 14.85
C SER A 3 -6.53 6.37 13.41
N ASN A 4 -5.61 5.83 12.60
CA ASN A 4 -5.37 6.22 11.21
C ASN A 4 -5.19 7.74 11.00
N PRO A 5 -4.33 8.42 11.80
CA PRO A 5 -4.09 9.84 11.60
C PRO A 5 -3.40 10.07 10.25
N ILE A 6 -3.39 11.32 9.78
CA ILE A 6 -2.78 11.72 8.50
C ILE A 6 -1.32 11.23 8.41
N ASP A 7 -0.60 11.29 9.52
CA ASP A 7 0.78 10.84 9.70
C ASP A 7 0.91 9.37 10.14
N ARG A 8 -0.08 8.49 9.90
CA ARG A 8 -0.02 7.06 10.32
C ARG A 8 1.29 6.37 9.95
N CYS A 9 1.85 6.69 8.78
CA CYS A 9 3.05 6.03 8.28
C CYS A 9 4.26 6.38 9.15
N TYR A 10 4.32 7.59 9.73
CA TYR A 10 5.33 7.98 10.71
C TYR A 10 5.27 7.05 11.93
N TYR A 11 4.10 6.92 12.56
CA TYR A 11 3.94 6.04 13.73
C TYR A 11 4.21 4.57 13.42
N CYS A 12 3.78 4.08 12.25
CA CYS A 12 4.05 2.71 11.81
C CYS A 12 5.55 2.47 11.64
N LYS A 13 6.24 3.39 10.96
CA LYS A 13 7.68 3.30 10.72
C LYS A 13 8.50 3.41 12.00
N ARG A 14 8.11 4.24 12.97
CA ARG A 14 8.79 4.32 14.27
C ARG A 14 8.80 2.98 15.01
N ILE A 15 7.67 2.25 15.01
CA ILE A 15 7.59 0.92 15.61
C ILE A 15 8.51 -0.06 14.85
N LEU A 16 8.47 -0.04 13.51
CA LEU A 16 9.33 -0.88 12.68
C LEU A 16 10.81 -0.61 12.93
N TYR A 17 11.24 0.64 12.89
CA TYR A 17 12.65 1.01 13.05
C TYR A 17 13.15 0.77 14.47
N LYS A 18 12.30 0.92 15.49
CA LYS A 18 12.64 0.50 16.86
C LYS A 18 13.00 -0.99 16.91
N ASN A 19 12.14 -1.85 16.36
CA ASN A 19 12.39 -3.29 16.38
C ASN A 19 13.62 -3.66 15.53
N LEU A 20 13.84 -3.00 14.39
CA LEU A 20 15.02 -3.23 13.56
C LEU A 20 16.32 -2.78 14.25
N LYS A 21 16.27 -1.74 15.09
CA LYS A 21 17.43 -1.32 15.91
C LYS A 21 17.79 -2.36 16.94
N GLU A 22 16.81 -2.93 17.63
CA GLU A 22 17.03 -4.04 18.59
C GLU A 22 17.73 -5.21 17.88
N ILE A 23 17.25 -5.62 16.69
CA ILE A 23 17.89 -6.68 15.89
C ILE A 23 19.29 -6.28 15.44
N ALA A 24 19.49 -5.05 14.98
CA ALA A 24 20.81 -4.60 14.51
C ALA A 24 21.85 -4.56 15.64
N GLU A 25 21.44 -4.23 16.87
CA GLU A 25 22.29 -4.27 18.05
C GLU A 25 22.66 -5.72 18.43
N GLU A 26 21.70 -6.64 18.41
CA GLU A 26 21.91 -8.07 18.68
C GLU A 26 22.85 -8.72 17.65
N GLU A 27 22.76 -8.31 16.38
CA GLU A 27 23.52 -8.86 15.26
C GLU A 27 24.81 -8.05 14.95
N GLU A 28 25.16 -7.08 15.78
CA GLU A 28 26.34 -6.21 15.61
C GLU A 28 26.40 -5.47 14.25
N LEU A 29 25.24 -5.12 13.69
CA LEU A 29 25.10 -4.43 12.41
C LEU A 29 25.14 -2.90 12.59
N SER A 30 26.05 -2.24 11.88
CA SER A 30 26.22 -0.78 12.01
C SER A 30 25.14 0.05 11.32
N PHE A 31 24.45 -0.51 10.32
CA PHE A 31 23.53 0.23 9.47
C PHE A 31 22.22 -0.52 9.24
N ILE A 32 21.13 0.24 9.23
CA ILE A 32 19.83 -0.21 8.73
C ILE A 32 19.55 0.59 7.47
N LEU A 33 19.33 -0.12 6.36
CA LEU A 33 19.10 0.48 5.05
C LEU A 33 17.61 0.40 4.69
N ASP A 34 17.09 1.41 4.00
CA ASP A 34 15.80 1.33 3.34
C ASP A 34 15.83 1.69 1.85
N GLY A 35 14.71 1.41 1.18
CA GLY A 35 14.55 1.62 -0.26
C GLY A 35 14.01 3.00 -0.67
N THR A 36 14.11 4.01 0.19
CA THR A 36 13.69 5.38 -0.17
C THR A 36 14.53 5.87 -1.35
N ASN A 37 13.88 6.45 -2.36
CA ASN A 37 14.50 6.88 -3.62
C ASN A 37 14.17 8.36 -3.92
N SER A 38 14.83 8.96 -4.93
CA SER A 38 14.72 10.40 -5.18
C SER A 38 13.32 10.88 -5.58
N ASP A 39 12.52 10.03 -6.23
CA ASP A 39 11.13 10.37 -6.60
C ASP A 39 10.22 10.53 -5.37
N ASP A 40 10.61 9.98 -4.22
CA ASP A 40 9.82 10.02 -3.01
C ASP A 40 9.81 11.41 -2.33
N LYS A 41 10.73 12.31 -2.71
CA LYS A 41 10.82 13.68 -2.18
C LYS A 41 9.61 14.56 -2.52
N HIS A 42 8.87 14.22 -3.56
CA HIS A 42 7.75 15.02 -4.08
C HIS A 42 6.38 14.57 -3.55
N ASP A 43 6.34 13.57 -2.66
CA ASP A 43 5.11 12.96 -2.14
C ASP A 43 5.01 13.18 -0.62
N TYR A 44 3.79 13.23 -0.07
CA TYR A 44 3.59 13.37 1.36
C TYR A 44 3.99 12.06 2.07
N ARG A 45 5.22 12.05 2.60
CA ARG A 45 5.88 10.84 3.13
C ARG A 45 6.29 11.00 4.59
N PRO A 46 5.31 11.02 5.52
CA PRO A 46 5.61 11.18 6.95
C PRO A 46 6.49 10.06 7.52
N GLY A 47 6.55 8.90 6.84
CA GLY A 47 7.48 7.82 7.18
C GLY A 47 8.97 8.17 7.05
N MET A 48 9.34 9.12 6.18
CA MET A 48 10.73 9.56 6.03
C MET A 48 11.25 10.27 7.28
N LYS A 49 10.39 11.04 7.96
CA LYS A 49 10.73 11.66 9.25
C LYS A 49 11.14 10.62 10.28
N ALA A 50 10.43 9.49 10.34
CA ALA A 50 10.80 8.39 11.24
C ALA A 50 12.13 7.73 10.83
N ALA A 51 12.46 7.69 9.54
CA ALA A 51 13.73 7.16 9.07
C ALA A 51 14.90 8.04 9.53
N GLU A 52 14.77 9.36 9.38
CA GLU A 52 15.74 10.35 9.89
C GLU A 52 15.95 10.23 11.41
N GLU A 53 14.87 10.21 12.19
CA GLU A 53 14.94 10.14 13.66
C GLU A 53 15.66 8.88 14.17
N PHE A 54 15.60 7.78 13.41
CA PHE A 54 16.23 6.50 13.76
C PHE A 54 17.59 6.30 13.08
N GLY A 55 18.09 7.28 12.31
CA GLY A 55 19.36 7.17 11.59
C GLY A 55 19.35 6.03 10.56
N ILE A 56 18.23 5.85 9.87
CA ILE A 56 18.11 4.90 8.76
C ILE A 56 18.78 5.51 7.54
N VAL A 57 19.61 4.71 6.88
CA VAL A 57 20.35 5.14 5.68
C VAL A 57 19.54 4.79 4.44
N SER A 58 19.47 5.70 3.47
CA SER A 58 18.72 5.51 2.23
C SER A 58 19.66 5.65 1.03
N PRO A 59 20.45 4.62 0.68
CA PRO A 59 21.52 4.74 -0.32
C PRO A 59 21.02 5.18 -1.70
N LEU A 60 19.81 4.74 -2.08
CA LEU A 60 19.22 5.10 -3.38
C LEU A 60 18.85 6.59 -3.43
N LEU A 61 18.36 7.14 -2.31
CA LEU A 61 18.08 8.57 -2.16
C LEU A 61 19.37 9.40 -2.19
N GLU A 62 20.40 8.96 -1.47
CA GLU A 62 21.72 9.60 -1.42
C GLU A 62 22.41 9.63 -2.78
N ALA A 63 22.28 8.54 -3.55
CA ALA A 63 22.76 8.44 -4.93
C ALA A 63 21.88 9.21 -5.94
N GLY A 64 20.78 9.81 -5.51
CA GLY A 64 19.86 10.55 -6.39
C GLY A 64 19.07 9.67 -7.36
N LEU A 65 19.01 8.37 -7.15
CA LEU A 65 18.39 7.42 -8.07
C LEU A 65 16.87 7.44 -7.96
N GLY A 66 16.21 7.66 -9.10
CA GLY A 66 14.75 7.55 -9.23
C GLY A 66 14.32 6.13 -9.55
N LYS A 67 13.01 5.88 -9.57
CA LYS A 67 12.44 4.55 -9.83
C LYS A 67 12.84 4.01 -11.18
N LYS A 68 12.92 4.85 -12.21
CA LYS A 68 13.26 4.43 -13.57
C LYS A 68 14.69 3.89 -13.62
N GLU A 69 15.63 4.61 -13.02
CA GLU A 69 17.04 4.24 -12.90
C GLU A 69 17.19 2.94 -12.11
N ILE A 70 16.53 2.85 -10.95
CA ILE A 70 16.56 1.65 -10.09
C ILE A 70 16.07 0.42 -10.87
N ARG A 71 14.97 0.53 -11.62
CA ARG A 71 14.43 -0.57 -12.43
C ARG A 71 15.39 -0.98 -13.54
N ASN A 72 16.04 -0.03 -14.21
CA ASN A 72 17.03 -0.32 -15.25
C ASN A 72 18.26 -1.03 -14.68
N ILE A 73 18.79 -0.56 -13.54
CA ILE A 73 19.92 -1.19 -12.84
C ILE A 73 19.54 -2.61 -12.43
N ALA A 74 18.41 -2.79 -11.75
CA ALA A 74 17.90 -4.09 -11.33
C ALA A 74 17.76 -5.06 -12.52
N LYS A 75 17.24 -4.57 -13.65
CA LYS A 75 17.12 -5.35 -14.89
C LYS A 75 18.48 -5.75 -15.46
N SER A 76 19.45 -4.83 -15.50
CA SER A 76 20.81 -5.16 -15.96
C SER A 76 21.54 -6.16 -15.07
N MET A 77 21.19 -6.21 -13.77
CA MET A 77 21.70 -7.18 -12.81
C MET A 77 20.94 -8.52 -12.86
N GLY A 78 19.93 -8.65 -13.72
CA GLY A 78 19.12 -9.87 -13.84
C GLY A 78 18.19 -10.12 -12.64
N LEU A 79 17.85 -9.09 -11.86
CA LEU A 79 16.97 -9.25 -10.69
C LEU A 79 15.54 -9.57 -11.15
N PRO A 80 14.93 -10.68 -10.70
CA PRO A 80 13.62 -11.13 -11.19
C PRO A 80 12.47 -10.20 -10.80
N ASN A 81 12.67 -9.34 -9.80
CA ASN A 81 11.69 -8.40 -9.27
C ASN A 81 11.85 -6.97 -9.84
N TRP A 82 12.65 -6.78 -10.89
CA TRP A 82 12.97 -5.44 -11.43
C TRP A 82 11.72 -4.63 -11.81
N ASP A 83 10.64 -5.27 -12.26
CA ASP A 83 9.38 -4.59 -12.65
C ASP A 83 8.24 -4.80 -11.64
N LYS A 84 8.56 -5.16 -10.39
CA LYS A 84 7.53 -5.38 -9.38
C LYS A 84 6.71 -4.08 -9.17
N PRO A 85 5.37 -4.14 -9.27
CA PRO A 85 4.53 -2.98 -8.97
C PRO A 85 4.64 -2.56 -7.51
N SER A 86 4.48 -1.26 -7.25
CA SER A 86 4.41 -0.76 -5.87
C SER A 86 3.19 -1.35 -5.17
N SER A 87 3.38 -1.86 -3.95
CA SER A 87 2.31 -2.43 -3.12
C SER A 87 2.18 -1.62 -1.82
N PRO A 88 1.32 -0.58 -1.78
CA PRO A 88 1.08 0.18 -0.56
C PRO A 88 0.37 -0.66 0.50
N CYS A 89 0.66 -0.39 1.78
CA CYS A 89 0.01 -1.01 2.94
C CYS A 89 -1.53 -1.06 2.82
N LEU A 90 -2.15 -2.14 3.29
CA LEU A 90 -3.62 -2.29 3.32
C LEU A 90 -4.32 -1.17 4.11
N ALA A 91 -3.67 -0.58 5.12
CA ALA A 91 -4.21 0.56 5.85
C ALA A 91 -4.52 1.78 4.95
N THR A 92 -3.87 1.87 3.78
CA THR A 92 -4.19 2.89 2.78
C THR A 92 -5.56 2.71 2.15
N ARG A 93 -6.26 1.59 2.36
CA ARG A 93 -7.64 1.39 1.88
C ARG A 93 -8.68 1.94 2.86
N ILE A 94 -8.24 2.32 4.07
CA ILE A 94 -9.09 2.88 5.11
C ILE A 94 -8.91 4.41 5.11
N PRO A 95 -9.99 5.20 4.99
CA PRO A 95 -9.93 6.66 5.05
C PRO A 95 -9.27 7.17 6.33
N TYR A 96 -8.51 8.26 6.23
CA TYR A 96 -7.91 8.91 7.39
C TYR A 96 -8.97 9.24 8.46
N GLY A 97 -8.58 9.11 9.72
CA GLY A 97 -9.47 9.27 10.88
C GLY A 97 -10.32 8.04 11.21
N SER A 98 -10.51 7.10 10.27
CA SER A 98 -11.21 5.84 10.53
C SER A 98 -10.28 4.80 11.15
N SER A 99 -10.72 4.16 12.24
CA SER A 99 -9.92 3.17 12.97
C SER A 99 -9.48 2.00 12.08
N ILE A 100 -8.19 1.66 12.15
CA ILE A 100 -7.61 0.45 11.57
C ILE A 100 -7.81 -0.71 12.55
N THR A 101 -8.55 -1.71 12.09
CA THR A 101 -8.79 -2.96 12.83
C THR A 101 -8.28 -4.15 12.03
N GLU A 102 -7.91 -5.22 12.72
CA GLU A 102 -7.47 -6.46 12.06
C GLU A 102 -8.58 -7.03 11.17
N ASP A 103 -9.84 -7.00 11.64
CA ASP A 103 -10.99 -7.43 10.87
C ASP A 103 -11.11 -6.63 9.56
N ALA A 104 -11.06 -5.29 9.60
CA ALA A 104 -11.10 -4.48 8.39
C ALA A 104 -9.97 -4.84 7.40
N LEU A 105 -8.74 -5.01 7.91
CA LEU A 105 -7.60 -5.41 7.08
C LEU A 105 -7.81 -6.78 6.43
N ARG A 106 -8.32 -7.77 7.17
CA ARG A 106 -8.64 -9.11 6.66
C ARG A 106 -9.74 -9.07 5.60
N ARG A 107 -10.77 -8.24 5.78
CA ARG A 107 -11.83 -8.06 4.78
C ARG A 107 -11.30 -7.46 3.48
N ILE A 108 -10.47 -6.41 3.58
CA ILE A 108 -9.81 -5.77 2.43
C ILE A 108 -8.93 -6.80 1.70
N GLU A 109 -8.08 -7.52 2.43
CA GLU A 109 -7.16 -8.49 1.86
C GLU A 109 -7.89 -9.60 1.10
N LYS A 110 -8.91 -10.22 1.73
CA LYS A 110 -9.75 -11.23 1.08
C LYS A 110 -10.40 -10.72 -0.20
N ALA A 111 -10.96 -9.52 -0.14
CA ALA A 111 -11.63 -8.89 -1.28
C ALA A 111 -10.65 -8.59 -2.43
N GLU A 112 -9.47 -8.01 -2.14
CA GLU A 112 -8.45 -7.75 -3.17
C GLU A 112 -7.86 -9.04 -3.74
N ASN A 113 -7.65 -10.08 -2.93
CA ASN A 113 -7.14 -11.36 -3.41
C ASN A 113 -8.15 -12.06 -4.33
N PHE A 114 -9.42 -12.06 -3.97
CA PHE A 114 -10.48 -12.59 -4.84
C PHE A 114 -10.51 -11.90 -6.20
N LEU A 115 -10.44 -10.57 -6.25
CA LEU A 115 -10.37 -9.85 -7.52
C LEU A 115 -9.12 -10.20 -8.34
N LYS A 116 -7.96 -10.38 -7.68
CA LYS A 116 -6.72 -10.81 -8.35
C LYS A 116 -6.85 -12.21 -8.94
N ASP A 117 -7.46 -13.14 -8.21
CA ASP A 117 -7.70 -14.52 -8.67
C ASP A 117 -8.64 -14.56 -9.89
N MET A 118 -9.52 -13.55 -10.03
CA MET A 118 -10.36 -13.35 -11.22
C MET A 118 -9.63 -12.71 -12.41
N GLY A 119 -8.32 -12.43 -12.29
CA GLY A 119 -7.49 -11.79 -13.31
C GLY A 119 -7.37 -10.27 -13.19
N ILE A 120 -7.89 -9.65 -12.13
CA ILE A 120 -7.85 -8.20 -11.94
C ILE A 120 -6.67 -7.84 -11.04
N SER A 121 -5.48 -7.75 -11.65
CA SER A 121 -4.22 -7.55 -10.94
C SER A 121 -4.11 -6.17 -10.25
N GLN A 122 -4.61 -5.12 -10.90
CA GLN A 122 -4.58 -3.75 -10.40
C GLN A 122 -5.96 -3.33 -9.88
N CYS A 123 -6.20 -3.64 -8.61
CA CYS A 123 -7.39 -3.23 -7.89
C CYS A 123 -7.06 -2.65 -6.51
N ARG A 124 -7.98 -1.85 -5.98
CA ARG A 124 -8.08 -1.54 -4.55
C ARG A 124 -9.50 -1.72 -4.07
N VAL A 125 -9.66 -2.22 -2.86
CA VAL A 125 -10.96 -2.26 -2.19
C VAL A 125 -10.92 -1.28 -1.02
N ARG A 126 -11.51 -0.10 -1.21
CA ARG A 126 -11.64 0.89 -0.14
C ARG A 126 -12.69 0.45 0.86
N HIS A 127 -12.35 0.61 2.12
CA HIS A 127 -13.17 0.18 3.24
C HIS A 127 -13.83 1.38 3.90
N TYR A 128 -15.16 1.40 3.89
CA TYR A 128 -15.99 2.38 4.57
C TYR A 128 -16.96 1.63 5.49
N ASP A 129 -16.44 1.11 6.61
CA ASP A 129 -17.18 0.30 7.57
C ASP A 129 -17.86 -0.90 6.90
N ILE A 130 -19.17 -0.84 6.65
CA ILE A 130 -19.94 -1.90 6.00
C ILE A 130 -19.92 -1.84 4.46
N ILE A 131 -19.27 -0.84 3.86
CA ILE A 131 -19.23 -0.62 2.41
C ILE A 131 -17.83 -0.92 1.87
N ALA A 132 -17.77 -1.70 0.79
CA ALA A 132 -16.59 -1.86 -0.05
C ALA A 132 -16.73 -1.00 -1.31
N SER A 133 -15.73 -0.16 -1.63
CA SER A 133 -15.65 0.53 -2.91
C SER A 133 -14.49 -0.01 -3.74
N ILE A 134 -14.79 -0.58 -4.89
CA ILE A 134 -13.83 -1.19 -5.80
C ILE A 134 -13.26 -0.10 -6.71
N GLU A 135 -11.94 0.09 -6.68
CA GLU A 135 -11.19 0.90 -7.63
C GLU A 135 -10.40 -0.02 -8.57
N VAL A 136 -10.66 0.08 -9.87
CA VAL A 136 -9.93 -0.65 -10.93
C VAL A 136 -9.58 0.29 -12.07
N GLU A 137 -8.69 -0.13 -12.97
CA GLU A 137 -8.47 0.62 -14.21
C GLU A 137 -9.76 0.68 -15.05
N PRO A 138 -10.02 1.80 -15.76
CA PRO A 138 -11.22 1.95 -16.59
C PRO A 138 -11.42 0.84 -17.62
N SER A 139 -10.32 0.32 -18.18
CA SER A 139 -10.30 -0.80 -19.13
C SER A 139 -10.91 -2.09 -18.57
N VAL A 140 -10.90 -2.26 -17.25
CA VAL A 140 -11.35 -3.48 -16.54
C VAL A 140 -12.74 -3.31 -15.90
N MET A 141 -13.30 -2.10 -15.86
CA MET A 141 -14.60 -1.83 -15.23
C MET A 141 -15.75 -2.67 -15.80
N ASN A 142 -15.76 -2.90 -17.12
CA ASN A 142 -16.77 -3.73 -17.77
C ASN A 142 -16.72 -5.18 -17.28
N GLU A 143 -15.54 -5.71 -16.95
CA GLU A 143 -15.40 -7.06 -16.39
C GLU A 143 -15.98 -7.16 -14.98
N ILE A 144 -15.80 -6.11 -14.15
CA ILE A 144 -16.47 -6.01 -12.84
C ILE A 144 -17.99 -6.08 -13.01
N ILE A 145 -18.54 -5.30 -13.95
CA ILE A 145 -19.99 -5.24 -14.18
C ILE A 145 -20.55 -6.57 -14.70
N LYS A 146 -19.80 -7.26 -15.58
CA LYS A 146 -20.17 -8.60 -16.08
C LYS A 146 -20.18 -9.63 -14.96
N LYS A 147 -19.17 -9.63 -14.09
CA LYS A 147 -19.01 -10.57 -12.97
C LYS A 147 -19.67 -10.10 -11.67
N ARG A 148 -20.52 -9.06 -11.71
CA ARG A 148 -21.07 -8.39 -10.53
C ARG A 148 -21.74 -9.32 -9.52
N ARG A 149 -22.46 -10.35 -9.98
CA ARG A 149 -23.19 -11.28 -9.09
C ARG A 149 -22.22 -12.09 -8.24
N GLU A 150 -21.16 -12.60 -8.86
CA GLU A 150 -20.10 -13.36 -8.20
C GLU A 150 -19.35 -12.49 -7.18
N ILE A 151 -19.01 -11.25 -7.58
CA ILE A 151 -18.34 -10.27 -6.72
C ILE A 151 -19.21 -9.91 -5.51
N ILE A 152 -20.49 -9.55 -5.73
CA ILE A 152 -21.41 -9.18 -4.65
C ILE A 152 -21.55 -10.34 -3.67
N HIS A 153 -21.74 -11.56 -4.17
CA HIS A 153 -21.88 -12.75 -3.33
C HIS A 153 -20.63 -13.02 -2.49
N PHE A 154 -19.44 -12.97 -3.09
CA PHE A 154 -18.20 -13.17 -2.33
C PHE A 154 -17.97 -12.06 -1.30
N PHE A 155 -18.22 -10.81 -1.67
CA PHE A 155 -18.02 -9.67 -0.77
C PHE A 155 -19.01 -9.69 0.40
N SER A 156 -20.25 -10.13 0.20
CA SER A 156 -21.22 -10.27 1.28
C SER A 156 -20.92 -11.47 2.17
N GLU A 157 -20.84 -12.66 1.60
CA GLU A 157 -20.80 -13.91 2.37
C GLU A 157 -19.42 -14.20 2.98
N VAL A 158 -18.34 -13.82 2.28
CA VAL A 158 -16.96 -14.17 2.69
C VAL A 158 -16.24 -12.99 3.33
N CYS A 159 -16.46 -11.78 2.80
CA CYS A 159 -15.82 -10.57 3.30
C CYS A 159 -16.68 -9.78 4.30
N GLY A 160 -17.98 -10.07 4.42
CA GLY A 160 -18.86 -9.42 5.40
C GLY A 160 -19.23 -7.96 5.07
N TYR A 161 -19.17 -7.56 3.79
CA TYR A 161 -19.64 -6.24 3.35
C TYR A 161 -21.16 -6.25 3.11
N LYS A 162 -21.85 -5.18 3.50
CA LYS A 162 -23.29 -5.01 3.26
C LYS A 162 -23.60 -4.32 1.92
N SER A 163 -22.65 -3.55 1.41
CA SER A 163 -22.76 -2.89 0.11
C SER A 163 -21.43 -2.95 -0.65
N VAL A 164 -21.52 -3.09 -1.97
CA VAL A 164 -20.38 -3.08 -2.88
C VAL A 164 -20.61 -2.01 -3.94
N HIS A 165 -19.69 -1.05 -4.00
CA HIS A 165 -19.69 0.05 -4.95
C HIS A 165 -18.54 -0.13 -5.96
N LEU A 166 -18.73 0.42 -7.15
CA LEU A 166 -17.66 0.59 -8.15
C LEU A 166 -17.36 2.08 -8.24
N ASP A 167 -16.10 2.45 -7.99
CA ASP A 167 -15.63 3.83 -8.11
C ASP A 167 -15.47 4.18 -9.60
N ILE A 168 -16.32 5.09 -10.08
CA ILE A 168 -16.35 5.49 -11.50
C ILE A 168 -15.14 6.34 -11.93
N GLU A 169 -14.42 6.97 -10.99
CA GLU A 169 -13.15 7.61 -11.32
C GLU A 169 -12.04 6.58 -11.55
N GLY A 170 -12.25 5.36 -11.02
CA GLY A 170 -11.32 4.26 -11.13
C GLY A 170 -10.08 4.38 -10.24
N PHE A 171 -9.11 3.51 -10.50
CA PHE A 171 -7.85 3.45 -9.78
C PHE A 171 -6.93 4.63 -10.14
N ARG A 172 -6.48 5.34 -9.11
CA ARG A 172 -5.41 6.36 -9.22
C ARG A 172 -4.39 6.18 -8.08
N SER A 173 -3.11 6.27 -8.41
CA SER A 173 -2.07 6.31 -7.36
C SER A 173 -2.23 7.55 -6.49
N GLY A 174 -2.04 7.43 -5.18
CA GLY A 174 -2.15 8.57 -4.26
C GLY A 174 -3.57 9.17 -4.11
N LYS A 175 -4.65 8.48 -4.53
CA LYS A 175 -6.02 9.05 -4.49
C LYS A 175 -6.47 9.57 -3.12
N LEU A 176 -6.08 8.94 -2.01
CA LEU A 176 -6.41 9.46 -0.67
C LEU A 176 -5.56 10.66 -0.25
N ASN A 177 -4.39 10.87 -0.86
CA ASN A 177 -3.54 12.01 -0.53
C ASN A 177 -4.15 13.32 -1.03
N SER A 178 -5.03 13.29 -2.04
CA SER A 178 -5.73 14.50 -2.50
C SER A 178 -6.83 14.99 -1.55
N LEU A 179 -7.08 14.28 -0.44
CA LEU A 179 -8.02 14.68 0.61
C LEU A 179 -7.32 15.34 1.81
N ILE A 180 -5.98 15.44 1.76
CA ILE A 180 -5.12 16.16 2.70
C ILE A 180 -4.81 17.53 2.09
#